data_AF-A0A948V2D7-F1
#
_entry.id   AF-A0A948V2D7-F1
#
_cell.length_a   1.000
_cell.length_b   1.000
_cell.length_c   1.000
_cell.angle_alpha   90.00
_cell.angle_beta   90.00
_cell.angle_gamma   90.00
#
_symmetry.space_group_name_H-M   'P 1'
#
loop_
_entity.id
_entity.type
_entity.pdbx_description
1 polymer ?
#
loop_
_entity_poly.entity_id
_entity_poly.type
_entity_poly.pdbx_seq_one_letter_code
_entity_poly.pdbx_strand_id
1 'polypeptide(L)'
;MESLFDSIGAFLTGVFGLAQGGFDTINQVTGLIIAVIATFMMPSWGRLWATSLGSALVFILVGLLRPLLDGGAFVMPPLLTMTFWMTVLALFLGFAVVIAVMFFIKSLFTGGGHGHRRHAH
;
A
#
# COMPACT_ATOMS: atom_id res chain seq x y z
N MET A 1 -28.42 18.19 -4.03
CA MET A 1 -27.59 17.12 -4.62
C MET A 1 -26.21 17.63 -5.00
N GLU A 2 -26.08 18.84 -5.57
CA GLU A 2 -24.81 19.55 -5.82
C GLU A 2 -23.82 19.49 -4.63
N SER A 3 -24.29 19.79 -3.40
CA SER A 3 -23.43 19.82 -2.20
C SER A 3 -22.85 18.46 -1.78
N LEU A 4 -23.51 17.36 -2.12
CA LEU A 4 -23.00 16.01 -1.85
C LEU A 4 -21.90 15.63 -2.85
N PHE A 5 -22.06 16.00 -4.12
CA PHE A 5 -21.02 15.81 -5.13
C PHE A 5 -19.77 16.64 -4.83
N ASP A 6 -19.94 17.88 -4.37
CA ASP A 6 -18.81 18.72 -3.91
C ASP A 6 -18.12 18.14 -2.68
N SER A 7 -18.88 17.63 -1.71
CA SER A 7 -18.31 17.00 -0.50
C SER A 7 -17.54 15.72 -0.83
N ILE A 8 -18.07 14.91 -1.76
CA ILE A 8 -17.38 13.72 -2.28
C ILE A 8 -16.14 14.14 -3.07
N GLY A 9 -16.22 15.18 -3.91
CA GLY A 9 -15.08 15.69 -4.66
C GLY A 9 -13.95 16.19 -3.76
N ALA A 10 -14.28 16.94 -2.71
CA ALA A 10 -13.31 17.41 -1.71
C ALA A 10 -12.69 16.24 -0.93
N PHE A 11 -13.50 15.27 -0.52
CA PHE A 11 -13.01 14.06 0.15
C PHE A 11 -12.07 13.25 -0.75
N LEU A 12 -12.48 12.99 -2.00
CA LEU A 12 -11.66 12.28 -2.97
C LEU A 12 -10.37 13.03 -3.25
N THR A 13 -10.41 14.35 -3.42
CA THR A 13 -9.20 15.16 -3.63
C THR A 13 -8.26 15.10 -2.43
N GLY A 14 -8.77 15.11 -1.20
CA GLY A 14 -7.98 14.90 0.01
C GLY A 14 -7.35 13.51 0.07
N VAL A 15 -8.12 12.46 -0.26
CA VAL A 15 -7.63 11.08 -0.33
C VAL A 15 -6.59 10.92 -1.44
N PHE A 16 -6.80 11.52 -2.61
CA PHE A 16 -5.86 11.53 -3.72
C PHE A 16 -4.57 12.29 -3.38
N GLY A 17 -4.65 13.41 -2.67
CA GLY A 17 -3.47 14.13 -2.18
C GLY A 17 -2.65 13.29 -1.19
N LEU A 18 -3.31 12.60 -0.27
CA LEU A 18 -2.64 11.66 0.64
C LEU A 18 -2.05 10.45 -0.10
N ALA A 19 -2.77 9.92 -1.08
CA ALA A 19 -2.29 8.84 -1.93
C ALA A 19 -1.06 9.29 -2.73
N GLN A 20 -1.07 10.49 -3.32
CA GLN A 20 0.02 11.05 -4.11
C GLN A 20 1.30 11.22 -3.26
N GLY A 21 1.18 11.72 -2.02
CA GLY A 21 2.31 11.78 -1.09
C GLY A 21 2.87 10.40 -0.73
N GLY A 22 2.00 9.38 -0.60
CA GLY A 22 2.42 7.99 -0.46
C GLY A 22 3.10 7.45 -1.72
N PHE A 23 2.55 7.73 -2.90
CA PHE A 23 3.06 7.31 -4.19
C PHE A 23 4.45 7.86 -4.47
N ASP A 24 4.72 9.15 -4.25
CA ASP A 24 6.05 9.74 -4.46
C ASP A 24 7.13 9.05 -3.60
N THR A 25 6.75 8.65 -2.38
CA THR A 25 7.64 7.93 -1.47
C THR A 25 7.87 6.48 -1.93
N ILE A 26 6.82 5.80 -2.42
CA ILE A 26 6.86 4.41 -2.89
C ILE A 26 7.47 4.29 -4.30
N ASN A 27 7.42 5.36 -5.10
CA ASN A 27 7.93 5.43 -6.49
C ASN A 27 9.46 5.29 -6.58
N GLN A 28 10.15 5.15 -5.45
CA GLN A 28 11.52 4.67 -5.44
C GLN A 28 11.58 3.19 -5.80
N VAL A 29 12.67 2.77 -6.46
CA VAL A 29 12.90 1.37 -6.90
C VAL A 29 12.60 0.35 -5.78
N THR A 30 12.94 0.66 -4.53
CA THR A 30 12.68 -0.22 -3.38
C THR A 30 11.19 -0.40 -3.07
N GLY A 31 10.38 0.66 -3.13
CA GLY A 31 8.94 0.54 -2.88
C GLY A 31 8.26 -0.32 -3.93
N LEU A 32 8.66 -0.14 -5.20
CA LEU A 32 8.21 -0.97 -6.31
C LEU A 32 8.59 -2.45 -6.15
N ILE A 33 9.84 -2.75 -5.77
CA ILE A 33 10.28 -4.13 -5.51
C ILE A 33 9.46 -4.77 -4.40
N ILE A 34 9.24 -4.06 -3.28
CA ILE A 34 8.43 -4.56 -2.16
C ILE A 34 6.99 -4.85 -2.63
N ALA A 35 6.39 -3.93 -3.40
CA ALA A 35 5.03 -4.10 -3.91
C ALA A 35 4.91 -5.33 -4.83
N VAL A 36 5.87 -5.53 -5.73
CA VAL A 36 5.92 -6.71 -6.61
C VAL A 36 5.98 -7.99 -5.78
N ILE A 37 6.91 -8.07 -4.82
CA ILE A 37 7.06 -9.24 -3.94
C ILE A 37 5.76 -9.49 -3.18
N ALA A 38 5.17 -8.44 -2.60
CA ALA A 38 3.92 -8.53 -1.86
C ALA A 38 2.76 -9.04 -2.73
N THR A 39 2.64 -8.55 -3.96
CA THR A 39 1.63 -9.02 -4.92
C THR A 39 1.78 -10.50 -5.25
N PHE A 40 3.01 -11.00 -5.43
CA PHE A 40 3.24 -12.42 -5.69
C PHE A 40 3.00 -13.29 -4.46
N MET A 41 3.32 -12.80 -3.27
CA MET A 41 3.06 -13.49 -2.00
C MET A 41 1.57 -13.49 -1.61
N MET A 42 0.77 -12.58 -2.16
CA MET A 42 -0.65 -12.46 -1.86
C MET A 42 -1.46 -13.60 -2.53
N PRO A 43 -2.12 -14.47 -1.75
CA PRO A 43 -2.87 -15.60 -2.29
C PRO A 43 -4.32 -15.25 -2.66
N SER A 44 -4.93 -14.25 -2.02
CA SER A 44 -6.34 -13.89 -2.21
C SER A 44 -6.61 -12.42 -1.90
N TRP A 45 -7.65 -11.86 -2.55
CA TRP A 45 -8.10 -10.46 -2.39
C TRP A 45 -8.35 -10.05 -0.92
N GLY A 46 -8.83 -10.97 -0.08
CA GLY A 46 -9.10 -10.69 1.34
C GLY A 46 -7.87 -10.35 2.17
N ARG A 47 -6.65 -10.65 1.68
CA ARG A 47 -5.41 -10.34 2.39
C ARG A 47 -4.80 -8.98 2.02
N LEU A 48 -5.44 -8.22 1.13
CA LEU A 48 -4.91 -6.96 0.60
C LEU A 48 -4.47 -6.01 1.70
N TRP A 49 -5.37 -5.79 2.67
CA TRP A 49 -5.14 -4.92 3.81
C TRP A 49 -3.98 -5.42 4.69
N ALA A 50 -3.88 -6.73 4.93
CA ALA A 50 -2.77 -7.28 5.69
C ALA A 50 -1.44 -7.16 4.93
N THR A 51 -1.44 -7.38 3.61
CA THR A 51 -0.25 -7.30 2.76
C THR A 51 0.23 -5.86 2.57
N SER A 52 -0.69 -4.89 2.44
CA SER A 52 -0.32 -3.49 2.34
C SER A 52 0.25 -2.97 3.67
N LEU A 53 -0.32 -3.39 4.80
CA LEU A 53 0.23 -3.10 6.13
C LEU A 53 1.64 -3.68 6.27
N GLY A 54 1.82 -4.96 5.93
CA GLY A 54 3.13 -5.60 5.96
C GLY A 54 4.15 -4.90 5.07
N SER A 55 3.75 -4.48 3.88
CA SER A 55 4.62 -3.77 2.93
C SER A 55 5.03 -2.39 3.45
N ALA A 56 4.10 -1.64 4.05
CA ALA A 56 4.40 -0.36 4.68
C ALA A 56 5.41 -0.54 5.84
N LEU A 57 5.23 -1.57 6.67
CA LEU A 57 6.17 -1.88 7.76
C LEU A 57 7.55 -2.26 7.22
N VAL A 58 7.63 -3.13 6.21
CA VAL A 58 8.90 -3.51 5.56
C VAL A 58 9.58 -2.28 4.97
N PHE A 59 8.84 -1.39 4.32
CA PHE A 59 9.39 -0.16 3.76
C PHE A 59 10.00 0.74 4.84
N ILE A 60 9.30 0.93 5.97
CA ILE A 60 9.82 1.67 7.12
C ILE A 60 11.08 1.01 7.67
N LEU A 61 11.06 -0.31 7.86
CA LEU A 61 12.23 -1.07 8.33
C LEU A 61 13.43 -0.91 7.39
N VAL A 62 13.23 -0.98 6.08
CA VAL A 62 14.30 -0.74 5.10
C VAL A 62 14.84 0.69 5.23
N GLY A 63 13.97 1.68 5.41
CA GLY A 63 14.37 3.07 5.66
C GLY A 63 15.22 3.24 6.93
N LEU A 64 14.94 2.46 7.97
CA LEU A 64 15.71 2.46 9.22
C LEU A 64 17.04 1.72 9.13
N LEU A 65 17.07 0.63 8.36
CA LEU A 65 18.26 -0.20 8.20
C LEU A 65 19.26 0.38 7.21
N ARG A 66 18.81 1.13 6.19
CA ARG A 66 19.71 1.75 5.20
C ARG A 66 20.85 2.56 5.83
N PRO A 67 20.59 3.54 6.72
CA PRO A 67 21.67 4.29 7.38
C PRO A 67 22.63 3.40 8.16
N LEU A 68 22.14 2.32 8.80
CA LEU A 68 22.98 1.37 9.52
C LEU A 68 23.90 0.59 8.59
N LEU A 69 23.40 0.17 7.43
CA LEU A 69 24.17 -0.54 6.41
C LEU A 69 25.19 0.37 5.71
N ASP A 70 24.88 1.66 5.62
CA ASP A 70 25.76 2.69 5.05
C ASP A 70 26.81 3.21 6.06
N GLY A 71 26.89 2.63 7.26
CA GLY A 71 27.85 2.99 8.31
C GLY A 71 27.45 4.20 9.17
N GLY A 72 26.23 4.69 9.02
CA GLY A 72 25.64 5.75 9.83
C GLY A 72 25.03 5.27 11.15
N ALA A 73 24.64 6.23 11.99
CA ALA A 73 23.97 5.95 13.26
C ALA A 73 22.49 5.57 13.04
N PHE A 74 21.98 4.66 13.88
CA PHE A 74 20.56 4.37 13.93
C PHE A 74 19.78 5.61 14.40
N VAL A 75 18.89 6.11 13.56
CA VAL A 75 17.98 7.22 13.90
C VAL A 75 16.61 6.62 14.21
N MET A 76 16.16 6.78 15.46
CA MET A 76 14.81 6.36 15.83
C MET A 76 13.78 7.21 15.07
N PRO A 77 12.78 6.59 14.43
CA PRO A 77 11.70 7.34 13.82
C PRO A 77 10.88 8.03 14.93
N PRO A 78 10.29 9.21 14.65
CA PRO A 78 9.56 9.98 15.65
C PRO A 78 8.15 9.39 15.89
N LEU A 79 8.10 8.20 16.52
CA LEU A 79 6.90 7.37 16.71
C LEU A 79 5.77 8.08 17.47
N LEU A 80 6.07 9.12 18.23
CA LEU A 80 5.10 9.89 19.00
C LEU A 80 4.50 11.07 18.22
N THR A 81 4.95 11.31 16.98
CA THR A 81 4.47 12.43 16.18
C THR A 81 3.28 12.05 15.31
N MET A 82 2.30 12.94 15.21
CA MET A 82 1.16 12.75 14.30
C MET A 82 1.61 12.62 12.85
N THR A 83 2.62 13.40 12.44
CA THR A 83 3.20 13.36 11.10
C THR A 83 3.70 11.96 10.72
N PHE A 84 4.39 11.27 11.63
CA PHE A 84 4.82 9.89 11.40
C PHE A 84 3.63 8.99 11.06
N TRP A 85 2.58 9.01 11.87
CA TRP A 85 1.40 8.18 11.66
C TRP A 85 0.63 8.54 10.38
N MET A 86 0.61 9.82 9.99
CA MET A 86 0.08 10.24 8.69
C MET A 86 0.90 9.68 7.53
N THR A 87 2.23 9.67 7.63
CA THR A 87 3.10 9.03 6.63
C THR A 87 2.88 7.53 6.58
N VAL A 88 2.74 6.85 7.72
CA VAL A 88 2.41 5.40 7.77
C VAL A 88 1.09 5.12 7.08
N LEU A 89 0.06 5.93 7.33
CA LEU A 89 -1.24 5.83 6.65
C LEU A 89 -1.12 6.07 5.14
N ALA A 90 -0.36 7.08 4.73
CA ALA A 90 -0.12 7.36 3.31
C ALA A 90 0.62 6.20 2.61
N LEU A 91 1.64 5.63 3.26
CA LEU A 91 2.35 4.44 2.76
C LEU A 91 1.42 3.23 2.67
N PHE A 92 0.62 2.99 3.70
CA PHE A 92 -0.34 1.90 3.74
C PHE A 92 -1.35 2.00 2.58
N LEU A 93 -1.94 3.17 2.37
CA LEU A 93 -2.88 3.42 1.28
C LEU A 93 -2.19 3.32 -0.08
N GLY A 94 -0.98 3.89 -0.23
CA GLY A 94 -0.20 3.79 -1.46
C GLY A 94 0.10 2.34 -1.83
N PHE A 95 0.60 1.54 -0.88
CA PHE A 95 0.83 0.11 -1.09
C PHE A 95 -0.47 -0.65 -1.37
N ALA A 96 -1.57 -0.32 -0.69
CA ALA A 96 -2.86 -0.93 -0.94
C ALA A 96 -3.28 -0.73 -2.42
N VAL A 97 -3.15 0.47 -2.95
CA VAL A 97 -3.49 0.76 -4.35
C VAL A 97 -2.53 0.06 -5.32
N VAL A 98 -1.20 0.18 -5.11
CA VAL A 98 -0.22 -0.46 -6.00
C VAL A 98 -0.40 -1.98 -6.03
N ILE A 99 -0.51 -2.61 -4.85
CA ILE A 99 -0.70 -4.06 -4.74
C ILE A 99 -2.05 -4.45 -5.34
N ALA A 100 -3.12 -3.67 -5.12
CA ALA A 100 -4.43 -3.91 -5.73
C ALA A 100 -4.32 -3.96 -7.26
N VAL A 101 -3.68 -2.96 -7.87
CA VAL A 101 -3.54 -2.85 -9.32
C VAL A 101 -2.70 -4.00 -9.86
N MET A 102 -1.54 -4.28 -9.26
CA MET A 102 -0.68 -5.38 -9.70
C MET A 102 -1.36 -6.74 -9.52
N PHE A 103 -2.06 -6.95 -8.41
CA PHE A 103 -2.80 -8.19 -8.15
C PHE A 103 -4.00 -8.35 -9.08
N PHE A 104 -4.69 -7.25 -9.40
CA PHE A 104 -5.76 -7.23 -10.39
C PHE A 104 -5.24 -7.71 -11.74
N ILE A 105 -4.15 -7.10 -12.22
CA ILE A 105 -3.50 -7.49 -13.47
C ILE A 105 -3.11 -8.98 -13.43
N LYS A 106 -2.45 -9.44 -12.36
CA LYS A 106 -2.12 -10.85 -12.14
C LYS A 106 -3.37 -11.74 -12.22
N SER A 107 -4.46 -11.35 -11.54
CA SER A 107 -5.69 -12.11 -11.49
C SER A 107 -6.38 -12.23 -12.85
N LEU A 108 -6.27 -11.21 -13.71
CA LEU A 108 -6.74 -11.26 -15.09
C LEU A 108 -5.95 -12.28 -15.91
N PHE A 109 -4.62 -12.29 -15.77
CA PHE A 109 -3.75 -13.23 -16.50
C PHE A 109 -3.83 -14.67 -15.99
N THR A 110 -4.03 -14.89 -14.68
CA THR A 110 -4.17 -16.23 -14.11
C THR A 110 -5.57 -16.84 -14.25
N GLY A 111 -6.48 -16.14 -14.95
CA GLY A 111 -7.80 -16.63 -15.28
C GLY A 111 -8.86 -16.28 -14.23
N GLY A 112 -10.03 -15.86 -14.70
CA GLY A 112 -11.25 -15.59 -13.93
C GLY A 112 -11.82 -16.80 -13.17
N GLY A 113 -11.05 -17.37 -12.25
CA GLY A 113 -11.38 -18.52 -11.43
C GLY A 113 -12.22 -18.18 -10.20
N HIS A 114 -13.26 -17.35 -10.33
CA HIS A 114 -14.44 -17.54 -9.48
C HIS A 114 -15.22 -18.74 -10.04
N GLY A 115 -14.59 -19.92 -9.96
CA GLY A 115 -15.25 -21.17 -10.23
C GLY A 115 -16.34 -21.36 -9.18
N HIS A 116 -17.58 -21.13 -9.59
CA HIS A 116 -18.78 -21.61 -8.93
C HIS A 116 -18.55 -23.01 -8.34
N ARG A 117 -18.41 -23.11 -7.02
CA ARG A 117 -18.81 -24.33 -6.31
C ARG A 117 -20.11 -24.04 -5.59
N ARG A 118 -21.19 -24.06 -6.38
CA ARG A 118 -22.51 -24.42 -5.86
C ARG A 118 -22.38 -25.87 -5.39
N HIS A 119 -22.23 -26.08 -4.09
CA HIS A 119 -22.53 -27.37 -3.50
C HIS A 119 -24.05 -27.49 -3.47
N ALA A 120 -24.59 -28.19 -4.46
CA ALA A 120 -25.87 -28.86 -4.36
C ALA A 120 -25.60 -30.31 -3.96
N HIS A 121 -26.56 -30.85 -3.20
CA HIS A 121 -26.63 -32.17 -2.57
C HIS A 121 -26.05 -32.24 -1.15
#